data_AF-A0A2G9NDV0-F1
#
_entry.id   AF-A0A2G9NDV0-F1
#
_cell.length_a   1.000
_cell.length_b   1.000
_cell.length_c   1.000
_cell.angle_alpha   90.00
_cell.angle_beta   90.00
_cell.angle_gamma   90.00
#
_symmetry.space_group_name_H-M   'P 1'
#
loop_
_entity.id
_entity.type
_entity.pdbx_description
1 polymer ?
#
loop_
_entity_poly.entity_id
_entity_poly.type
_entity_poly.pdbx_seq_one_letter_code
_entity_poly.pdbx_strand_id
1 'polypeptide(L)'
;MNNTKPLPFYKEPLYYTGLVALIGIGLVIYSIVGNNVSSNLMVPSVLIAFIFGATTYFMWDTKCPHCKRPFSKKEQREWEKYLGIKKEPYTYYSKMYQYSDGSTEPIQDSKKTIMRDKKYDKHYYVCKKCEYGADREWTEIKSKWLGEEPNVQYIKKKGNSKGFGIDLFEEDSYEYQGKRKNIPRAVKEDLWIRHFGKKYFGNCLVCGTTIETKKFEAGHIKSVANGGSDNISNLKPICMKCNRAMGTMNLYEYKNKYYSKINK
;
A
#
# COMPACT_ATOMS: atom_id res chain seq x y z
N MET A 1 24.72 -28.13 5.02
CA MET A 1 23.41 -28.79 5.26
C MET A 1 23.41 -29.35 6.66
N ASN A 2 22.62 -28.77 7.57
CA ASN A 2 22.44 -29.35 8.90
C ASN A 2 21.79 -30.73 8.76
N ASN A 3 22.50 -31.78 9.15
CA ASN A 3 22.11 -33.18 9.02
C ASN A 3 20.99 -33.52 10.03
N THR A 4 19.83 -32.89 9.81
CA THR A 4 18.65 -33.00 10.67
C THR A 4 17.91 -34.25 10.25
N LYS A 5 18.03 -35.30 11.08
CA LYS A 5 17.29 -36.54 10.88
C LYS A 5 15.77 -36.25 10.83
N PRO A 6 15.02 -36.93 9.94
CA PRO A 6 13.56 -36.82 9.92
C PRO A 6 13.00 -37.16 11.30
N LEU A 7 11.87 -36.54 11.65
CA LEU A 7 11.18 -36.88 12.90
C LEU A 7 10.74 -38.35 12.84
N PRO A 8 10.80 -39.08 13.96
CA PRO A 8 10.21 -40.41 13.98
C PRO A 8 8.70 -40.30 13.75
N PHE A 9 8.13 -41.27 13.02
CA PHE A 9 6.78 -41.20 12.44
C PHE A 9 5.67 -40.89 13.48
N TYR A 10 5.80 -41.41 14.70
CA TYR A 10 4.83 -41.22 15.78
C TYR A 10 4.85 -39.80 16.40
N LYS A 11 5.84 -38.97 16.06
CA LYS A 11 5.89 -37.55 16.45
C LYS A 11 5.36 -36.61 15.36
N GLU A 12 4.90 -37.16 14.23
CA GLU A 12 4.37 -36.36 13.13
C GLU A 12 2.87 -36.05 13.33
N PRO A 13 2.47 -34.77 13.27
CA PRO A 13 1.04 -34.40 13.33
C PRO A 13 0.19 -35.11 12.28
N LEU A 14 0.77 -35.38 11.10
CA LEU A 14 0.14 -36.09 9.99
C LEU A 14 -0.34 -37.50 10.37
N TYR A 15 0.39 -38.18 11.26
CA TYR A 15 0.01 -39.51 11.73
C TYR A 15 -1.31 -39.46 12.52
N TYR A 16 -1.42 -38.51 13.44
CA TYR A 16 -2.60 -38.36 14.27
C TYR A 16 -3.81 -37.86 13.49
N THR A 17 -3.64 -36.88 12.58
CA THR A 17 -4.75 -36.39 11.75
C THR A 17 -5.22 -37.47 10.77
N GLY A 18 -4.29 -38.25 10.20
CA GLY A 18 -4.61 -39.39 9.34
C GLY A 18 -5.33 -40.51 10.09
N LEU A 19 -4.89 -40.85 11.30
CA LEU A 19 -5.53 -41.87 12.13
C LEU A 19 -6.95 -41.47 12.53
N VAL A 20 -7.17 -40.21 12.92
CA VAL A 20 -8.51 -39.68 13.22
C VAL A 20 -9.40 -39.69 11.96
N ALA A 21 -8.87 -39.33 10.79
CA ALA A 21 -9.61 -39.40 9.54
C ALA A 21 -10.01 -40.85 9.19
N LEU A 22 -9.12 -41.82 9.37
CA LEU A 22 -9.41 -43.24 9.13
C LEU A 22 -10.48 -43.79 10.09
N ILE A 23 -10.43 -43.41 11.38
CA ILE A 23 -11.47 -43.76 12.35
C ILE A 23 -12.82 -43.15 11.93
N GLY A 24 -12.84 -41.88 11.52
CA GLY A 24 -14.04 -41.21 11.02
C GLY A 24 -14.64 -41.89 9.79
N ILE A 25 -13.80 -42.25 8.81
CA ILE A 25 -14.23 -43.00 7.62
C ILE A 25 -14.78 -44.39 8.01
N GLY A 26 -14.11 -45.09 8.93
CA GLY A 26 -14.55 -46.40 9.42
C GLY A 26 -15.93 -46.35 10.09
N LEU A 27 -16.20 -45.31 10.90
CA LEU A 27 -17.51 -45.10 11.51
C LEU A 27 -18.61 -44.80 10.48
N VAL A 28 -18.28 -44.05 9.43
CA VAL A 28 -19.22 -43.78 8.32
C VAL A 28 -19.54 -45.08 7.56
N ILE A 29 -18.53 -45.90 7.23
CA ILE A 29 -18.74 -47.19 6.55
C ILE A 29 -19.57 -48.14 7.41
N TYR A 30 -19.24 -48.26 8.70
CA TYR A 30 -20.01 -49.09 9.64
C TYR A 30 -21.46 -48.63 9.76
N SER A 31 -21.70 -47.31 9.79
CA SER A 31 -23.05 -46.72 9.81
C SER A 31 -23.85 -47.07 8.56
N ILE A 32 -23.23 -47.09 7.37
CA ILE A 32 -23.89 -47.40 6.10
C ILE A 32 -24.21 -48.90 6.01
N VAL A 33 -23.29 -49.76 6.45
CA VAL A 33 -23.46 -51.23 6.37
C VAL A 33 -24.38 -51.76 7.47
N GLY A 34 -24.37 -51.15 8.65
CA GLY A 34 -25.05 -51.65 9.84
C GLY A 34 -26.51 -51.21 10.01
N ASN A 35 -27.03 -50.23 9.25
CA ASN A 35 -28.38 -49.63 9.42
C ASN A 35 -28.73 -49.18 10.86
N ASN A 36 -27.75 -49.06 11.75
CA ASN A 36 -27.96 -49.00 13.21
C ASN A 36 -27.60 -47.64 13.85
N VAL A 37 -27.24 -46.63 13.06
CA VAL A 37 -26.77 -45.33 13.57
C VAL A 37 -27.77 -44.23 13.25
N SER A 38 -28.13 -43.43 14.25
CA SER A 38 -29.06 -42.31 14.08
C SER A 38 -28.48 -41.22 13.16
N SER A 39 -29.34 -40.57 12.38
CA SER A 39 -28.97 -39.46 11.48
C SER A 39 -28.22 -38.34 12.20
N ASN A 40 -28.51 -38.12 13.48
CA ASN A 40 -27.86 -37.15 14.37
C ASN A 40 -26.37 -37.44 14.62
N LEU A 41 -25.90 -38.69 14.45
CA LEU A 41 -24.50 -39.07 14.60
C LEU A 41 -23.75 -39.19 13.26
N MET A 42 -24.49 -39.45 12.18
CA MET A 42 -23.93 -39.62 10.83
C MET A 42 -23.39 -38.30 10.25
N VAL A 43 -24.17 -37.21 10.34
CA VAL A 43 -23.80 -35.91 9.75
C VAL A 43 -22.52 -35.32 10.40
N PRO A 44 -22.36 -35.29 11.74
CA PRO A 44 -21.12 -34.84 12.36
C PRO A 44 -19.91 -35.69 11.98
N SER A 45 -20.06 -37.01 11.86
CA SER A 45 -18.97 -37.93 11.53
C SER A 45 -18.41 -37.69 10.13
N VAL A 46 -19.28 -37.42 9.16
CA VAL A 46 -18.88 -37.06 7.79
C VAL A 46 -18.13 -35.72 7.77
N LEU A 47 -18.65 -34.69 8.46
CA LEU A 47 -17.99 -33.39 8.55
C LEU A 47 -16.60 -33.50 9.19
N ILE A 48 -16.48 -34.26 10.28
CA ILE A 48 -15.20 -34.55 10.95
C ILE A 48 -14.22 -35.20 9.96
N ALA A 49 -14.64 -36.24 9.22
CA ALA A 49 -13.79 -36.91 8.24
C ALA A 49 -13.29 -35.96 7.13
N PHE A 50 -14.15 -35.09 6.61
CA PHE A 50 -13.76 -34.08 5.61
C PHE A 50 -12.79 -33.03 6.17
N ILE A 51 -13.06 -32.51 7.38
CA ILE A 51 -12.20 -31.51 8.03
C ILE A 51 -10.82 -32.10 8.32
N PHE A 52 -10.76 -33.29 8.92
CA PHE A 52 -9.48 -33.95 9.24
C PHE A 52 -8.76 -34.45 7.98
N GLY A 53 -9.49 -34.87 6.94
CA GLY A 53 -8.93 -35.19 5.63
C GLY A 53 -8.28 -33.99 4.96
N ALA A 54 -8.99 -32.85 4.88
CA ALA A 54 -8.46 -31.60 4.35
C ALA A 54 -7.26 -31.09 5.17
N THR A 55 -7.34 -31.18 6.50
CA THR A 55 -6.24 -30.81 7.41
C THR A 55 -5.02 -31.71 7.19
N THR A 56 -5.21 -33.03 7.03
CA THR A 56 -4.13 -33.98 6.76
C THR A 56 -3.47 -33.68 5.41
N TYR A 57 -4.27 -33.46 4.37
CA TYR A 57 -3.76 -33.07 3.06
C TYR A 57 -2.95 -31.77 3.13
N PHE A 58 -3.49 -30.73 3.77
CA PHE A 58 -2.79 -29.46 3.97
C PHE A 58 -1.49 -29.64 4.77
N MET A 59 -1.50 -30.43 5.84
CA MET A 59 -0.30 -30.75 6.62
C MET A 59 0.73 -31.56 5.83
N TRP A 60 0.31 -32.32 4.81
CA TRP A 60 1.21 -33.07 3.92
C TRP A 60 1.84 -32.15 2.86
N ASP A 61 1.02 -31.34 2.19
CA ASP A 61 1.43 -30.39 1.15
C ASP A 61 2.38 -29.31 1.71
N THR A 62 2.15 -28.90 2.96
CA THR A 62 3.00 -27.94 3.66
C THR A 62 4.22 -28.58 4.34
N LYS A 63 4.68 -29.78 3.95
CA LYS A 63 5.94 -30.35 4.46
C LYS A 63 7.14 -29.94 3.62
N CYS A 64 8.27 -29.74 4.29
CA CYS A 64 9.55 -29.66 3.59
C CYS A 64 9.85 -31.02 2.93
N PRO A 65 10.16 -31.09 1.62
CA PRO A 65 10.41 -32.36 0.93
C PRO A 65 11.62 -33.11 1.51
N HIS A 66 12.61 -32.37 2.04
CA HIS A 66 13.83 -32.93 2.63
C HIS A 66 13.65 -33.39 4.09
N CYS A 67 13.22 -32.51 5.01
CA CYS A 67 13.17 -32.86 6.44
C CYS A 67 11.80 -33.33 6.95
N LYS A 68 10.76 -33.32 6.09
CA LYS A 68 9.37 -33.73 6.39
C LYS A 68 8.69 -32.96 7.53
N ARG A 69 9.30 -31.88 8.03
CA ARG A 69 8.73 -30.98 9.05
C ARG A 69 7.80 -29.94 8.41
N PRO A 70 6.88 -29.32 9.20
CA PRO A 70 6.07 -28.20 8.74
C PRO A 70 6.94 -27.11 8.11
N PHE A 71 6.54 -26.69 6.92
CA PHE A 71 7.39 -25.93 6.04
C PHE A 71 7.37 -24.45 6.38
N SER A 72 8.39 -24.04 7.12
CA SER A 72 8.64 -22.63 7.39
C SER A 72 9.77 -22.12 6.50
N LYS A 73 9.40 -21.31 5.51
CA LYS A 73 10.35 -20.64 4.59
C LYS A 73 11.03 -19.46 5.29
N LYS A 74 12.33 -19.29 5.08
CA LYS A 74 13.08 -18.07 5.39
C LYS A 74 13.57 -17.46 4.09
N GLU A 75 13.17 -16.23 3.85
CA GLU A 75 13.68 -15.44 2.73
C GLU A 75 15.14 -15.04 3.00
N GLN A 76 15.99 -15.24 2.01
CA GLN A 76 17.40 -14.83 2.02
C GLN A 76 17.54 -13.55 1.21
N ARG A 77 17.39 -12.39 1.86
CA ARG A 77 17.42 -11.08 1.18
C ARG A 77 18.74 -10.80 0.48
N GLU A 78 19.85 -11.29 1.03
CA GLU A 78 21.18 -11.16 0.40
C GLU A 78 21.28 -11.89 -0.95
N TRP A 79 20.40 -12.87 -1.19
CA TRP A 79 20.41 -13.63 -2.43
C TRP A 79 19.43 -13.06 -3.46
N GLU A 80 18.68 -12.00 -3.14
CA GLU A 80 17.74 -11.38 -4.07
C GLU A 80 18.41 -11.02 -5.40
N LYS A 81 17.82 -11.48 -6.51
CA LYS A 81 18.34 -11.25 -7.86
C LYS A 81 17.36 -10.37 -8.63
N TYR A 82 17.81 -9.17 -9.00
CA TYR A 82 17.07 -8.30 -9.90
C TYR A 82 16.94 -8.93 -11.30
N LEU A 83 15.72 -9.00 -11.82
CA LEU A 83 15.41 -9.59 -13.14
C LEU A 83 15.20 -8.54 -14.23
N GLY A 84 15.15 -7.26 -13.88
CA GLY A 84 14.88 -6.18 -14.84
C GLY A 84 13.60 -5.41 -14.55
N ILE A 85 13.39 -4.38 -15.35
CA ILE A 85 12.16 -3.60 -15.43
C ILE A 85 11.51 -3.88 -16.77
N LYS A 86 10.21 -4.17 -16.76
CA LYS A 86 9.42 -4.36 -17.98
C LYS A 86 8.25 -3.38 -17.98
N LYS A 87 7.92 -2.85 -19.17
CA LYS A 87 6.72 -2.06 -19.39
C LYS A 87 5.53 -2.98 -19.55
N GLU A 88 4.57 -2.86 -18.65
CA GLU A 88 3.35 -3.65 -18.65
C GLU A 88 2.10 -2.77 -18.60
N PRO A 89 0.98 -3.22 -19.21
CA PRO A 89 -0.28 -2.51 -19.09
C PRO A 89 -0.80 -2.59 -17.65
N TYR A 90 -1.06 -1.44 -17.07
CA TYR A 90 -1.71 -1.25 -15.78
C TYR A 90 -3.11 -0.66 -16.01
N THR A 91 -4.11 -1.40 -15.54
CA THR A 91 -5.52 -1.02 -15.66
C THR A 91 -6.01 -0.46 -14.33
N TYR A 92 -6.70 0.67 -14.38
CA TYR A 92 -7.36 1.27 -13.23
C TYR A 92 -8.74 1.82 -13.60
N TYR A 93 -9.57 2.04 -12.59
CA TYR A 93 -10.91 2.59 -12.70
C TYR A 93 -10.98 3.89 -11.91
N SER A 94 -11.78 4.85 -12.39
CA SER A 94 -12.26 5.94 -11.56
C SER A 94 -13.11 5.38 -10.41
N LYS A 95 -13.12 6.10 -9.29
CA LYS A 95 -13.80 5.68 -8.06
C LYS A 95 -14.96 6.62 -7.77
N MET A 96 -16.11 6.10 -7.34
CA MET A 96 -17.24 6.89 -6.88
C MET A 96 -17.33 6.80 -5.35
N TYR A 97 -17.48 7.92 -4.66
CA TYR A 97 -17.74 7.94 -3.22
C TYR A 97 -19.17 7.48 -2.92
N GLN A 98 -19.32 6.52 -2.01
CA GLN A 98 -20.63 6.06 -1.57
C GLN A 98 -21.17 6.90 -0.43
N TYR A 99 -20.35 7.11 0.61
CA TYR A 99 -20.73 7.85 1.81
C TYR A 99 -19.65 8.89 2.20
N SER A 100 -19.97 9.73 3.17
CA SER A 100 -19.05 10.74 3.73
C SER A 100 -17.89 10.16 4.54
N ASP A 101 -17.91 8.86 4.83
CA ASP A 101 -16.88 8.12 5.57
C ASP A 101 -15.63 7.79 4.72
N GLY A 102 -15.68 8.04 3.40
CA GLY A 102 -14.58 7.78 2.46
C GLY A 102 -14.65 6.42 1.76
N SER A 103 -15.72 5.65 1.94
CA SER A 103 -16.02 4.46 1.14
C SER A 103 -16.13 4.80 -0.36
N THR A 104 -15.54 3.94 -1.21
CA THR A 104 -15.52 4.15 -2.66
C THR A 104 -15.74 2.85 -3.44
N GLU A 105 -16.43 2.94 -4.57
CA GLU A 105 -16.59 1.84 -5.53
C GLU A 105 -16.02 2.17 -6.90
N PRO A 106 -15.49 1.18 -7.66
CA PRO A 106 -15.03 1.40 -9.01
C PRO A 106 -16.20 1.62 -9.98
N ILE A 107 -16.06 2.57 -10.91
CA ILE A 107 -17.01 2.81 -11.99
C ILE A 107 -16.61 1.91 -13.17
N GLN A 108 -17.39 0.88 -13.48
CA GLN A 108 -17.04 -0.13 -14.50
C GLN A 108 -16.68 0.48 -15.86
N ASP A 109 -17.42 1.52 -16.29
CA ASP A 109 -17.24 2.14 -17.61
C ASP A 109 -16.05 3.12 -17.68
N SER A 110 -15.38 3.39 -16.56
CA SER A 110 -14.25 4.33 -16.48
C SER A 110 -12.87 3.67 -16.65
N LYS A 111 -12.83 2.45 -17.17
CA LYS A 111 -11.62 1.63 -17.31
C LYS A 111 -10.57 2.35 -18.15
N LYS A 112 -9.43 2.69 -17.56
CA LYS A 112 -8.27 3.27 -18.23
C LYS A 112 -7.08 2.33 -18.14
N THR A 113 -6.34 2.18 -19.23
CA THR A 113 -5.12 1.35 -19.30
C THR A 113 -3.94 2.22 -19.68
N ILE A 114 -2.86 2.14 -18.90
CA ILE A 114 -1.62 2.87 -19.14
C ILE A 114 -0.43 1.92 -19.09
N MET A 115 0.65 2.22 -19.80
CA MET A 115 1.88 1.44 -19.70
C MET A 115 2.69 1.92 -18.49
N ARG A 116 3.04 1.00 -17.58
CA ARG A 116 3.85 1.31 -16.40
C ARG A 116 5.06 0.39 -16.30
N ASP A 117 6.12 0.95 -15.76
CA ASP A 117 7.32 0.19 -15.43
C ASP A 117 7.05 -0.68 -14.20
N LYS A 118 7.35 -1.97 -14.32
CA LYS A 118 7.21 -2.94 -13.25
C LYS A 118 8.55 -3.62 -13.00
N LYS A 119 9.04 -3.48 -11.77
CA LYS A 119 10.27 -4.10 -11.28
C LYS A 119 10.00 -5.56 -10.98
N TYR A 120 10.90 -6.44 -11.41
CA TYR A 120 10.87 -7.86 -11.11
C TYR A 120 12.10 -8.27 -10.33
N ASP A 121 11.89 -8.95 -9.20
CA ASP A 121 12.93 -9.44 -8.32
C ASP A 121 12.71 -10.93 -8.04
N LYS A 122 13.77 -11.72 -8.10
CA LYS A 122 13.76 -13.14 -7.77
C LYS A 122 14.26 -13.33 -6.34
N HIS A 123 13.37 -13.81 -5.49
CA HIS A 123 13.64 -14.05 -4.07
C HIS A 123 13.94 -15.52 -3.83
N TYR A 124 14.91 -15.78 -2.96
CA TYR A 124 15.36 -17.13 -2.64
C TYR A 124 14.95 -17.49 -1.22
N TYR A 125 14.53 -18.74 -1.04
CA TYR A 125 14.02 -19.23 0.23
C TYR A 125 14.73 -20.51 0.64
N VAL A 126 14.92 -20.65 1.95
CA VAL A 126 15.43 -21.87 2.56
C VAL A 126 14.47 -22.36 3.63
N CYS A 127 14.46 -23.65 3.91
CA CYS A 127 13.76 -24.19 5.06
C CYS A 127 14.44 -23.71 6.36
N LYS A 128 13.69 -23.08 7.28
CA LYS A 128 14.21 -22.62 8.58
C LYS A 128 14.79 -23.74 9.45
N LYS A 129 14.43 -25.00 9.19
CA LYS A 129 14.80 -26.13 10.05
C LYS A 129 16.00 -26.92 9.52
N CYS A 130 16.03 -27.22 8.21
CA CYS A 130 17.08 -28.06 7.62
C CYS A 130 17.95 -27.35 6.58
N GLU A 131 17.72 -26.05 6.33
CA GLU A 131 18.46 -25.25 5.33
C GLU A 131 18.38 -25.80 3.90
N TYR A 132 17.48 -26.74 3.64
CA TYR A 132 17.16 -27.21 2.30
C TYR A 132 16.69 -26.03 1.43
N GLY A 133 17.17 -25.96 0.17
CA GLY A 133 17.04 -24.81 -0.73
C GLY A 133 18.24 -23.86 -0.74
N ALA A 134 19.35 -24.19 -0.04
CA ALA A 134 20.59 -23.40 -0.04
C ALA A 134 21.32 -23.38 -1.40
N ASP A 135 21.03 -24.36 -2.25
CA ASP A 135 21.41 -24.44 -3.67
C ASP A 135 20.67 -23.45 -4.57
N ARG A 136 19.77 -22.63 -4.00
CA ARG A 136 18.98 -21.61 -4.70
C ARG A 136 17.88 -22.19 -5.60
N GLU A 137 17.46 -23.44 -5.39
CA GLU A 137 16.36 -24.06 -6.15
C GLU A 137 15.00 -23.44 -5.80
N TRP A 138 14.79 -23.07 -4.53
CA TRP A 138 13.52 -22.54 -4.04
C TRP A 138 13.43 -21.04 -4.24
N THR A 139 12.64 -20.63 -5.24
CA THR A 139 12.58 -19.23 -5.67
C THR A 139 11.16 -18.76 -5.99
N GLU A 140 10.94 -17.46 -5.83
CA GLU A 140 9.68 -16.79 -6.17
C GLU A 140 10.00 -15.49 -6.90
N ILE A 141 9.27 -15.22 -7.98
CA ILE A 141 9.37 -13.94 -8.69
C ILE A 141 8.35 -12.99 -8.06
N LYS A 142 8.84 -11.93 -7.44
CA LYS A 142 8.01 -10.82 -6.96
C LYS A 142 8.04 -9.70 -7.98
N SER A 143 6.95 -8.95 -8.04
CA SER A 143 6.83 -7.82 -8.93
C SER A 143 6.26 -6.61 -8.22
N LYS A 144 6.74 -5.42 -8.58
CA LYS A 144 6.36 -4.16 -7.95
C LYS A 144 6.26 -3.05 -8.99
N TRP A 145 5.14 -2.34 -9.02
CA TRP A 145 4.99 -1.17 -9.87
C TRP A 145 5.93 -0.05 -9.42
N LEU A 146 6.57 0.61 -10.39
CA LEU A 146 7.41 1.78 -10.17
C LEU A 146 6.65 3.07 -10.50
N GLY A 147 7.10 4.18 -9.92
CA GLY A 147 6.49 5.50 -10.07
C GLY A 147 5.26 5.73 -9.19
N GLU A 148 4.74 6.95 -9.23
CA GLU A 148 3.50 7.32 -8.55
C GLU A 148 2.31 6.61 -9.20
N GLU A 149 1.29 6.26 -8.40
CA GLU A 149 0.05 5.72 -8.95
C GLU A 149 -0.67 6.78 -9.78
N PRO A 150 -1.35 6.40 -10.87
CA PRO A 150 -2.10 7.35 -11.67
C PRO A 150 -3.16 8.04 -10.81
N ASN A 151 -3.37 9.33 -11.06
CA ASN A 151 -4.37 10.11 -10.35
C ASN A 151 -5.77 9.57 -10.69
N VAL A 152 -6.40 8.92 -9.71
CA VAL A 152 -7.74 8.34 -9.88
C VAL A 152 -8.77 9.46 -9.75
N GLN A 153 -9.67 9.57 -10.72
CA GLN A 153 -10.77 10.53 -10.65
C GLN A 153 -11.82 10.03 -9.66
N TYR A 154 -12.31 10.94 -8.81
CA TYR A 154 -13.33 10.65 -7.81
C TYR A 154 -14.64 11.37 -8.12
N ILE A 155 -15.73 10.62 -8.25
CA ILE A 155 -17.07 11.17 -8.50
C ILE A 155 -17.90 11.10 -7.21
N LYS A 156 -18.63 12.16 -6.87
CA LYS A 156 -19.57 12.17 -5.74
C LYS A 156 -20.95 11.73 -6.22
N LYS A 157 -21.60 10.83 -5.48
CA LYS A 157 -23.02 10.53 -5.70
C LYS A 157 -23.86 11.75 -5.29
N LYS A 158 -24.50 12.44 -6.24
CA LYS A 158 -25.48 13.50 -5.91
C LYS A 158 -26.65 12.85 -5.19
N GLY A 159 -26.97 13.36 -4.00
CA GLY A 159 -28.14 12.93 -3.22
C GLY A 159 -29.42 13.20 -4.02
N ASN A 160 -30.35 12.24 -3.95
CA ASN A 160 -31.59 12.21 -4.71
C ASN A 160 -32.51 13.38 -4.29
N SER A 161 -32.56 14.46 -5.05
CA SER A 161 -33.72 15.37 -5.05
C SER A 161 -34.74 14.80 -6.03
N LYS A 162 -35.94 14.49 -5.54
CA LYS A 162 -37.11 14.05 -6.31
C LYS A 162 -37.17 14.72 -7.69
N GLY A 163 -37.23 13.93 -8.75
CA GLY A 163 -37.49 14.44 -10.09
C GLY A 163 -37.31 13.38 -11.15
N PHE A 164 -38.41 12.95 -11.75
CA PHE A 164 -38.49 12.14 -12.94
C PHE A 164 -37.90 12.94 -14.12
N GLY A 165 -36.91 12.39 -14.82
CA GLY A 165 -36.30 13.02 -16.00
C GLY A 165 -34.91 12.45 -16.28
N ILE A 166 -34.80 11.76 -17.40
CA ILE A 166 -33.52 11.46 -18.06
C ILE A 166 -32.84 12.81 -18.30
N ASP A 167 -31.56 12.98 -17.97
CA ASP A 167 -30.57 13.57 -18.88
C ASP A 167 -29.17 13.74 -18.27
N LEU A 168 -28.23 13.26 -19.07
CA LEU A 168 -26.88 13.76 -19.34
C LEU A 168 -25.88 13.87 -18.17
N PHE A 169 -24.90 12.97 -18.22
CA PHE A 169 -23.64 13.04 -17.49
C PHE A 169 -22.88 14.30 -17.90
N GLU A 170 -22.88 15.33 -17.06
CA GLU A 170 -21.93 16.44 -17.22
C GLU A 170 -20.57 15.99 -16.68
N GLU A 171 -19.60 15.84 -17.60
CA GLU A 171 -18.20 15.58 -17.30
C GLU A 171 -17.55 16.81 -16.66
N ASP A 172 -17.82 17.04 -15.38
CA ASP A 172 -16.99 17.95 -14.59
C ASP A 172 -15.67 17.24 -14.27
N SER A 173 -14.70 17.35 -15.20
CA SER A 173 -13.34 16.85 -15.04
C SER A 173 -12.59 17.66 -13.97
N TYR A 174 -12.87 17.41 -12.70
CA TYR A 174 -12.15 18.06 -11.62
C TYR A 174 -10.80 17.37 -11.41
N GLU A 175 -9.72 18.06 -11.76
CA GLU A 175 -8.34 17.62 -11.52
C GLU A 175 -8.09 17.55 -10.01
N TYR A 176 -7.94 16.34 -9.47
CA TYR A 176 -7.65 16.12 -8.06
C TYR A 176 -6.23 16.60 -7.75
N GLN A 177 -6.11 17.84 -7.29
CA GLN A 177 -4.87 18.40 -6.75
C GLN A 177 -4.51 17.59 -5.50
N GLY A 178 -3.52 16.70 -5.63
CA GLY A 178 -3.08 15.82 -4.55
C GLY A 178 -2.82 16.59 -3.25
N LYS A 179 -3.02 15.92 -2.09
CA LYS A 179 -2.70 16.51 -0.78
C LYS A 179 -1.29 17.07 -0.83
N ARG A 180 -1.16 18.38 -0.59
CA ARG A 180 0.14 19.08 -0.62
C ARG A 180 1.12 18.38 0.32
N LYS A 181 2.31 18.06 -0.20
CA LYS A 181 3.41 17.50 0.61
C LYS A 181 3.81 18.56 1.65
N ASN A 182 3.94 18.15 2.92
CA ASN A 182 4.43 19.03 3.96
C ASN A 182 5.94 19.22 3.82
N ILE A 183 6.42 20.46 3.91
CA ILE A 183 7.86 20.75 3.93
C ILE A 183 8.45 20.23 5.27
N PRO A 184 9.46 19.34 5.24
CA PRO A 184 10.08 18.81 6.46
C PRO A 184 10.65 19.92 7.36
N ARG A 185 10.62 19.68 8.67
CA ARG A 185 11.10 20.64 9.67
C ARG A 185 12.58 21.03 9.46
N ALA A 186 13.44 20.07 9.15
CA ALA A 186 14.86 20.33 8.87
C ALA A 186 15.05 21.33 7.72
N VAL A 187 14.27 21.20 6.63
CA VAL A 187 14.32 22.11 5.48
C VAL A 187 13.87 23.53 5.89
N LYS A 188 12.87 23.65 6.78
CA LYS A 188 12.45 24.95 7.32
C LYS A 188 13.57 25.58 8.17
N GLU A 189 14.22 24.79 9.02
CA GLU A 189 15.34 25.26 9.85
C GLU A 189 16.53 25.73 8.99
N ASP A 190 16.90 24.96 7.96
CA ASP A 190 17.94 25.35 7.00
C ASP A 190 17.57 26.62 6.22
N LEU A 191 16.31 26.74 5.79
CA LEU A 191 15.80 27.93 5.11
C LEU A 191 15.92 29.16 6.00
N TRP A 192 15.61 29.03 7.29
CA TRP A 192 15.74 30.10 8.26
C TRP A 192 17.19 30.53 8.44
N ILE A 193 18.09 29.57 8.70
CA ILE A 193 19.52 29.82 8.90
C ILE A 193 20.12 30.50 7.67
N ARG A 194 19.73 30.08 6.46
CA ARG A 194 20.21 30.68 5.20
C ARG A 194 19.83 32.15 5.03
N HIS A 195 18.68 32.56 5.57
CA HIS A 195 18.14 33.91 5.38
C HIS A 195 18.43 34.87 6.52
N PHE A 196 18.42 34.39 7.77
CA PHE A 196 18.56 35.23 8.96
C PHE A 196 19.69 34.78 9.90
N GLY A 197 20.38 33.67 9.59
CA GLY A 197 21.35 33.06 10.49
C GLY A 197 20.69 32.46 11.74
N LYS A 198 21.43 32.40 12.84
CA LYS A 198 20.95 31.90 14.15
C LYS A 198 20.11 32.92 14.94
N LYS A 199 19.48 33.88 14.26
CA LYS A 199 18.63 34.89 14.89
C LYS A 199 17.25 34.32 15.20
N TYR A 200 16.64 34.73 16.31
CA TYR A 200 15.27 34.31 16.65
C TYR A 200 14.21 35.03 15.80
N PHE A 201 14.47 36.29 15.44
CA PHE A 201 13.59 37.14 14.63
C PHE A 201 14.19 37.41 13.24
N GLY A 202 13.32 37.49 12.25
CA GLY A 202 13.63 37.87 10.87
C GLY A 202 12.50 38.71 10.27
N ASN A 203 12.65 39.18 9.04
CA ASN A 203 11.63 39.98 8.37
C ASN A 203 11.01 39.19 7.21
N CYS A 204 9.68 39.19 7.10
CA CYS A 204 8.97 38.60 5.98
C CYS A 204 9.49 39.18 4.66
N LEU A 205 9.90 38.31 3.71
CA LEU A 205 10.47 38.80 2.45
C LEU A 205 9.47 39.51 1.54
N VAL A 206 8.17 39.38 1.79
CA VAL A 206 7.10 40.05 1.04
C VAL A 206 6.75 41.40 1.66
N CYS A 207 6.25 41.41 2.90
CA CYS A 207 5.70 42.61 3.54
C CYS A 207 6.62 43.29 4.55
N GLY A 208 7.80 42.74 4.85
CA GLY A 208 8.74 43.30 5.82
C GLY A 208 8.38 43.11 7.29
N THR A 209 7.19 42.60 7.62
CA THR A 209 6.76 42.35 9.01
C THR A 209 7.68 41.34 9.71
N THR A 210 7.99 41.58 10.99
CA THR A 210 8.77 40.66 11.82
C THR A 210 8.11 39.28 11.93
N ILE A 211 8.91 38.25 11.72
CA ILE A 211 8.55 36.83 11.85
C ILE A 211 9.50 36.16 12.83
N GLU A 212 9.02 35.13 13.52
CA GLU A 212 9.79 34.34 14.48
C GLU A 212 10.18 33.00 13.86
N THR A 213 11.34 32.44 14.24
CA THR A 213 11.82 31.14 13.76
C THR A 213 10.82 30.00 13.95
N LYS A 214 9.93 30.08 14.95
CA LYS A 214 8.88 29.07 15.20
C LYS A 214 7.54 29.34 14.49
N LYS A 215 7.32 30.55 13.97
CA LYS A 215 6.00 31.03 13.48
C LYS A 215 6.05 31.58 12.05
N PHE A 216 7.02 31.16 11.25
CA PHE A 216 7.10 31.54 9.84
C PHE A 216 6.59 30.43 8.92
N GLU A 217 6.21 30.81 7.71
CA GLU A 217 5.86 29.88 6.64
C GLU A 217 6.97 29.82 5.59
N ALA A 218 7.19 28.63 5.04
CA ALA A 218 8.05 28.43 3.88
C ALA A 218 7.21 28.66 2.61
N GLY A 219 7.20 29.92 2.13
CA GLY A 219 6.46 30.29 0.93
C GLY A 219 7.23 29.93 -0.33
N HIS A 220 6.54 29.33 -1.31
CA HIS A 220 7.14 29.03 -2.61
C HIS A 220 7.27 30.30 -3.48
N ILE A 221 8.42 30.46 -4.15
CA ILE A 221 8.61 31.52 -5.15
C ILE A 221 7.70 31.26 -6.34
N LYS A 222 7.80 30.06 -6.91
CA LYS A 222 6.85 29.53 -7.89
C LYS A 222 5.93 28.55 -7.19
N SER A 223 4.61 28.76 -7.26
CA SER A 223 3.63 27.91 -6.59
C SER A 223 3.65 26.47 -7.12
N VAL A 224 3.31 25.50 -6.26
CA VAL A 224 3.22 24.07 -6.65
C VAL A 224 2.22 23.88 -7.79
N ALA A 225 1.10 24.60 -7.77
CA ALA A 225 0.09 24.58 -8.85
C ALA A 225 0.67 24.98 -10.21
N ASN A 226 1.70 25.82 -10.24
CA ASN A 226 2.38 26.24 -11.46
C ASN A 226 3.65 25.40 -11.75
N GLY A 227 3.87 24.29 -11.03
CA GLY A 227 5.06 23.44 -11.20
C GLY A 227 6.29 23.92 -10.42
N GLY A 228 6.10 24.57 -9.28
CA GLY A 228 7.17 24.91 -8.35
C GLY A 228 7.68 23.72 -7.54
N SER A 229 9.00 23.63 -7.35
CA SER A 229 9.62 22.55 -6.56
C SER A 229 9.62 22.83 -5.05
N ASP A 230 9.68 21.79 -4.22
CA ASP A 230 9.88 21.90 -2.76
C ASP A 230 11.35 22.12 -2.34
N ASN A 231 12.26 22.31 -3.31
CA ASN A 231 13.66 22.62 -3.04
C ASN A 231 13.79 23.97 -2.32
N ILE A 232 14.74 24.04 -1.38
CA ILE A 232 15.05 25.25 -0.60
C ILE A 232 15.32 26.49 -1.46
N SER A 233 15.80 26.31 -2.70
CA SER A 233 16.01 27.39 -3.67
C SER A 233 14.71 28.08 -4.11
N ASN A 234 13.60 27.35 -4.12
CA ASN A 234 12.26 27.85 -4.44
C ASN A 234 11.48 28.28 -3.19
N LEU A 235 12.07 28.24 -2.00
CA LEU A 235 11.39 28.60 -0.75
C LEU A 235 11.93 29.91 -0.18
N LYS A 236 11.06 30.64 0.50
CA LYS A 236 11.39 31.90 1.19
C LYS A 236 10.63 32.00 2.52
N PRO A 237 11.28 32.50 3.59
CA PRO A 237 10.59 32.71 4.86
C PRO A 237 9.65 33.92 4.75
N ILE A 238 8.36 33.67 4.94
CA ILE A 238 7.30 34.69 4.88
C ILE A 238 6.32 34.54 6.03
N CYS A 239 5.51 35.56 6.28
CA CYS A 239 4.45 35.47 7.27
C CYS A 239 3.24 34.69 6.73
N MET A 240 2.46 34.10 7.64
CA MET A 240 1.24 33.36 7.30
C MET A 240 0.25 34.18 6.47
N LYS A 241 0.13 35.49 6.75
CA LYS A 241 -0.79 36.40 6.02
C LYS A 241 -0.41 36.49 4.54
N CYS A 242 0.86 36.78 4.24
CA CYS A 242 1.35 36.85 2.86
C CYS A 242 1.24 35.49 2.16
N ASN A 243 1.60 34.38 2.83
CA ASN A 243 1.54 33.05 2.23
C ASN A 243 0.11 32.70 1.77
N ARG A 244 -0.89 33.03 2.60
CA ARG A 244 -2.31 32.77 2.29
C ARG A 244 -2.84 33.72 1.22
N ALA A 245 -2.49 35.00 1.27
CA ALA A 245 -2.99 36.01 0.35
C ALA A 245 -2.37 35.91 -1.07
N MET A 246 -1.16 35.36 -1.19
CA MET A 246 -0.45 35.19 -2.46
C MET A 246 -1.09 34.14 -3.38
N GLY A 247 -1.76 33.13 -2.83
CA GLY A 247 -2.43 32.09 -3.61
C GLY A 247 -1.46 31.31 -4.49
N THR A 248 -1.67 31.34 -5.82
CA THR A 248 -0.83 30.68 -6.83
C THR A 248 0.15 31.63 -7.53
N MET A 249 0.10 32.93 -7.23
CA MET A 249 0.96 33.96 -7.83
C MET A 249 2.43 33.75 -7.46
N ASN A 250 3.36 34.16 -8.34
CA ASN A 250 4.78 34.14 -8.00
C ASN A 250 5.07 35.12 -6.85
N LEU A 251 5.97 34.73 -5.93
CA LEU A 251 6.29 35.53 -4.74
C LEU A 251 6.81 36.93 -5.08
N TYR A 252 7.69 37.05 -6.06
CA TYR A 252 8.25 38.34 -6.43
C TYR A 252 7.24 39.20 -7.18
N GLU A 253 6.38 38.59 -8.00
CA GLU A 253 5.26 39.30 -8.64
C GLU A 253 4.29 39.85 -7.59
N TYR A 254 3.90 39.02 -6.61
CA TYR A 254 3.01 39.43 -5.53
C TYR A 254 3.62 40.56 -4.69
N LYS A 255 4.91 40.44 -4.34
CA LYS A 255 5.64 41.50 -3.65
C LYS A 255 5.66 42.78 -4.48
N ASN A 256 5.97 42.70 -5.76
CA ASN A 256 6.03 43.88 -6.63
C ASN A 256 4.66 44.51 -6.86
N LYS A 257 3.59 43.72 -6.88
CA LYS A 257 2.24 44.21 -7.10
C LYS A 257 1.68 44.96 -5.90
N TYR A 258 1.93 44.47 -4.68
CA TYR A 258 1.28 44.98 -3.47
C TYR A 258 2.23 45.70 -2.48
N TYR A 259 3.54 45.48 -2.59
CA TYR A 259 4.54 45.95 -1.62
C TYR A 259 5.73 46.68 -2.27
N SER A 260 5.68 47.03 -3.56
CA SER A 260 6.75 47.74 -4.29
C SER A 260 6.98 49.20 -3.88
N LYS A 261 6.25 49.72 -2.87
CA LYS A 261 6.31 51.13 -2.46
C LYS A 261 6.82 51.36 -1.03
N ILE A 262 7.75 50.56 -0.55
CA ILE A 262 8.51 50.90 0.67
C ILE A 262 9.99 50.92 0.33
N ASN A 263 10.38 51.96 -0.40
CA ASN A 263 11.73 52.52 -0.49
C ASN A 263 11.59 53.92 -1.10
N LYS A 264 11.13 54.86 -0.28
CA LYS A 264 11.56 56.25 -0.27
C LYS A 264 11.78 56.62 1.19
#